data_AF-A0A924XF73-F1
#
_entry.id   AF-A0A924XF73-F1
#
_cell.length_a   1.000
_cell.length_b   1.000
_cell.length_c   1.000
_cell.angle_alpha   90.00
_cell.angle_beta   90.00
_cell.angle_gamma   90.00
#
_symmetry.space_group_name_H-M   'P 1'
#
loop_
_entity.id
_entity.type
_entity.pdbx_description
1 polymer ?
#
loop_
_entity_poly.entity_id
_entity_poly.type
_entity_poly.pdbx_seq_one_letter_code
_entity_poly.pdbx_strand_id
1 'polypeptide(L)' 'MAAAKIDVGGVEYLIDDETGDALFYDINALSNFVADARNLIGFDPHEKLVDFLQQEIEKVSSFSLQVSN' A
#
# COMPACT_ATOMS: atom_id res chain seq x y z
N MET A 1 4.43 -2.64 -6.87
CA MET A 1 3.19 -3.43 -6.90
C MET A 1 2.53 -3.55 -8.29
N ALA A 2 2.68 -2.57 -9.20
CA ALA A 2 2.04 -2.57 -10.53
C ALA A 2 2.17 -3.88 -11.34
N ALA A 3 3.33 -4.57 -11.31
CA ALA A 3 3.52 -5.85 -11.99
C ALA A 3 2.55 -6.95 -11.50
N ALA A 4 2.21 -6.93 -10.21
CA ALA A 4 1.22 -7.82 -9.58
C ALA A 4 -0.22 -7.28 -9.70
N LYS A 5 -0.42 -6.08 -10.27
CA LYS A 5 -1.71 -5.38 -10.34
C LYS A 5 -2.38 -5.21 -8.97
N ILE A 6 -1.56 -4.90 -7.96
CA ILE A 6 -2.00 -4.58 -6.60
C ILE A 6 -1.85 -3.06 -6.42
N ASP A 7 -2.94 -2.39 -6.05
CA ASP A 7 -2.92 -0.94 -5.78
C ASP A 7 -2.39 -0.66 -4.37
N VAL A 8 -2.86 -1.43 -3.38
CA VAL A 8 -2.39 -1.39 -1.99
C VAL A 8 -2.16 -2.81 -1.49
N GLY A 9 -1.01 -3.04 -0.86
CA GLY A 9 -0.63 -4.34 -0.32
C GLY A 9 0.64 -4.27 0.52
N GLY A 10 0.91 -5.35 1.24
CA GLY A 10 2.13 -5.54 2.03
C GLY A 10 3.22 -6.23 1.22
N VAL A 11 4.48 -5.93 1.56
CA VAL A 11 5.65 -6.66 1.10
C VAL A 11 6.48 -7.03 2.32
N GLU A 12 7.00 -8.25 2.34
CA GLU A 12 7.89 -8.71 3.37
C GLU A 12 9.24 -9.09 2.76
N TYR A 13 10.30 -8.55 3.35
CA TYR A 13 11.66 -8.76 2.89
C TYR A 13 12.63 -8.71 4.06
N LEU A 14 13.79 -9.30 3.84
CA LEU A 14 14.95 -9.22 4.73
C LEU A 14 16.04 -8.40 4.05
N ILE A 15 16.92 -7.78 4.83
CA ILE A 15 18.17 -7.20 4.31
C ILE A 15 19.27 -8.22 4.55
N ASP A 16 19.97 -8.60 3.48
CA ASP A 16 21.18 -9.40 3.56
C ASP A 16 22.27 -8.61 4.28
N ASP A 17 22.87 -9.16 5.34
CA ASP A 17 23.87 -8.45 6.16
C ASP A 17 25.25 -8.38 5.46
N GLU A 18 25.52 -9.29 4.53
CA GLU A 18 26.79 -9.32 3.78
C GLU A 18 26.74 -8.37 2.57
N THR A 19 25.65 -8.40 1.82
CA THR A 19 25.53 -7.62 0.57
C THR A 19 24.74 -6.33 0.72
N GLY A 20 23.89 -6.23 1.74
CA GLY A 20 22.93 -5.13 1.91
C GLY A 20 21.70 -5.23 1.00
N ASP A 21 21.54 -6.32 0.25
CA ASP A 21 20.44 -6.47 -0.70
C ASP A 21 19.11 -6.79 0.01
N ALA A 22 18.01 -6.30 -0.57
CA ALA A 22 16.67 -6.69 -0.12
C ALA A 22 16.26 -8.04 -0.73
N LEU A 23 16.01 -9.02 0.15
CA LEU A 23 15.55 -10.36 -0.17
C LEU A 23 14.03 -10.45 0.08
N PHE A 24 13.25 -10.26 -0.97
CA PHE A 24 11.78 -10.29 -0.93
C PHE A 24 11.25 -11.72 -0.89
N TYR A 25 10.43 -12.05 0.10
CA TYR A 25 9.90 -13.41 0.27
C TYR A 25 8.36 -13.48 0.27
N ASP A 26 7.65 -12.38 0.51
CA ASP A 26 6.19 -12.36 0.41
C ASP A 26 5.62 -11.04 -0.13
N ILE A 27 4.52 -11.13 -0.89
CA ILE A 27 3.77 -10.03 -1.48
C ILE A 27 2.27 -10.33 -1.31
N ASN A 28 1.59 -9.54 -0.48
CA ASN A 28 0.19 -9.76 -0.12
C ASN A 28 -0.68 -8.56 -0.50
N ALA A 29 -1.77 -8.81 -1.23
CA ALA A 29 -2.81 -7.79 -1.45
C ALA A 29 -3.64 -7.54 -0.17
N LEU A 30 -3.75 -8.53 0.71
CA LEU A 30 -4.49 -8.49 1.97
C LEU A 30 -3.55 -8.83 3.12
N SER A 31 -2.72 -7.86 3.52
CA SER A 31 -1.82 -8.02 4.66
C SER A 31 -2.39 -7.35 5.91
N ASN A 32 -2.02 -7.87 7.07
CA ASN A 32 -2.29 -7.21 8.34
C ASN A 32 -1.35 -6.01 8.51
N PHE A 33 -1.85 -4.95 9.13
CA PHE A 33 -1.00 -3.85 9.54
C PHE A 33 -0.16 -4.24 10.75
N VAL A 34 1.10 -3.81 10.76
CA VAL A 34 1.97 -3.97 11.92
C VAL A 34 1.46 -3.13 13.09
N ALA A 35 1.55 -3.67 14.30
CA ALA A 35 1.29 -2.91 15.52
C ALA A 35 2.39 -1.86 15.72
N ASP A 36 2.07 -0.72 16.35
CA ASP A 36 3.01 0.37 16.64
C ASP A 36 3.80 0.89 15.41
N ALA A 37 3.10 1.00 14.28
CA ALA A 37 3.71 1.30 12.99
C ALA A 37 4.53 2.61 12.96
N ARG A 38 4.12 3.65 13.71
CA ARG A 38 4.88 4.91 13.75
C ARG A 38 6.29 4.73 14.28
N ASN A 39 6.48 3.86 15.28
CA ASN A 39 7.81 3.58 15.82
C ASN A 39 8.57 2.58 14.96
N LEU A 40 7.89 1.56 14.43
CA LEU A 40 8.55 0.50 13.64
C LEU A 40 8.96 0.93 12.24
N ILE A 41 8.09 1.65 11.53
CA ILE A 41 8.28 2.00 10.12
C ILE A 41 8.19 3.51 9.85
N GLY A 42 8.02 4.34 10.88
CA GLY A 42 8.10 5.80 10.79
C GLY A 42 6.81 6.50 10.36
N PHE A 43 5.72 5.77 10.09
CA PHE A 43 4.43 6.34 9.71
C PHE A 43 3.26 5.44 10.11
N ASP A 44 2.03 5.99 10.09
CA ASP A 44 0.81 5.21 10.28
C ASP A 44 0.23 4.77 8.93
N PRO A 45 0.24 3.48 8.61
CA PRO A 45 -0.24 2.98 7.33
C PRO A 45 -1.76 3.08 7.19
N HIS A 46 -2.52 3.25 8.27
CA HIS A 46 -3.96 3.50 8.20
C HIS A 46 -4.25 4.89 7.64
N GLU A 47 -3.49 5.91 8.04
CA GLU A 47 -3.63 7.27 7.49
C GLU A 47 -3.40 7.26 5.97
N LYS A 48 -2.35 6.56 5.52
CA LYS A 48 -2.06 6.41 4.08
C LYS A 48 -3.13 5.65 3.33
N LEU A 49 -3.71 4.61 3.94
CA LEU A 49 -4.84 3.91 3.34
C LEU A 49 -6.07 4.81 3.22
N VAL A 50 -6.38 5.61 4.24
CA VAL A 50 -7.50 6.57 4.18
C VAL A 50 -7.30 7.59 3.07
N ASP A 51 -6.11 8.18 2.96
CA ASP A 51 -5.78 9.13 1.88
C ASP A 51 -5.98 8.51 0.49
N PHE A 52 -5.55 7.25 0.31
CA PHE A 52 -5.75 6.50 -0.92
C PHE A 52 -7.22 6.28 -1.22
N LEU A 53 -8.01 5.81 -0.24
CA LEU A 53 -9.43 5.55 -0.42
C LEU A 53 -10.22 6.81 -0.75
N GLN A 54 -9.85 7.96 -0.17
CA GLN A 54 -10.47 9.25 -0.52
C GLN A 54 -10.24 9.58 -2.01
N GLN A 55 -9.01 9.42 -2.51
CA GLN A 55 -8.69 9.64 -3.91
C GLN A 55 -9.46 8.68 -4.84
N GLU A 56 -9.60 7.41 -4.46
CA GLU A 56 -10.39 6.44 -5.23
C GLU A 56 -11.87 6.81 -5.28
N ILE A 57 -12.45 7.26 -4.16
CA ILE A 57 -13.83 7.73 -4.09
C ILE A 57 -14.04 8.95 -5.00
N GLU A 58 -13.10 9.90 -4.98
CA GLU A 58 -13.16 11.09 -5.85
C GLU A 58 -13.11 10.71 -7.34
N LYS A 59 -12.23 9.77 -7.72
CA LYS A 59 -12.13 9.26 -9.10
C LYS A 59 -13.47 8.65 -9.55
N VAL A 60 -14.06 7.79 -8.73
CA VAL A 60 -15.36 7.16 -9.03
C VAL A 60 -16.49 8.20 -9.11
N SER A 61 -16.49 9.17 -8.20
CA SER A 61 -17.49 10.24 -8.18
C SER A 61 -17.39 11.15 -9.40
N SER A 62 -16.17 11.51 -9.79
CA SER A 62 -15.90 12.31 -10.99
C SER A 62 -16.27 11.57 -12.27
N PHE A 63 -15.99 10.26 -12.35
CA PHE A 63 -16.39 9.41 -13.47
C PHE A 63 -17.92 9.32 -13.60
N SER A 64 -18.63 9.15 -12.49
CA SER A 64 -20.10 9.09 -12.47
C SER A 64 -20.74 10.38 -12.99
N LEU A 65 -20.14 11.54 -12.73
CA LEU A 65 -20.59 12.84 -13.25
C LEU A 65 -20.32 13.00 -14.76
N GLN A 66 -19.24 12.41 -15.29
CA GLN A 66 -18.92 12.45 -16.72
C GLN A 66 -19.82 11.55 -17.59
N VAL A 67 -20.30 10.42 -17.05
CA VAL A 67 -21.19 9.49 -17.77
C VAL A 67 -22.64 9.98 -17.83
N SER A 68 -23.00 10.93 -16.96
CA SER A 68 -24.37 11.46 -16.85
C SER A 68 -24.66 12.67 -17.75
N ASN A 69 -23.69 13.10 -18.58
CA ASN A 69 -23.78 14.26 -19.49
C ASN A 69 -23.75 13.84 -20.97
#